data_AF-A0AAD3DNL2-F1
#
_entry.id   AF-A0AAD3DNL2-F1
#
_cell.length_a   1.000
_cell.length_b   1.000
_cell.length_c   1.000
_cell.angle_alpha   90.00
_cell.angle_beta   90.00
_cell.angle_gamma   90.00
#
_symmetry.space_group_name_H-M   'P 1'
#
loop_
_entity.id
_entity.type
_entity.pdbx_description
1 polymer ?
#
loop_
_entity_poly.entity_id
_entity_poly.type
_entity_poly.pdbx_seq_one_letter_code
_entity_poly.pdbx_strand_id
1 'polypeptide(L)'
;MEACSESPMGLTPDTELHRALCPLNWTRGPSQPVDGPITRKNVDGCQVLYVRAGSGQPKTSPGISFFDFYSNASKQVHAYLGVDKHTCGTTTPKTSIPDGLRFVCDGPTALPVISEDGETRKIEVGVLWSLYAAEEMEAAEFEKKYAELCPTFATCELPKGGAEQQPFEVDLDYLPGDRLTRVAVLALDELGDKTNNPNTRMFARIYAGHMRAVDMDFGDMLQHLPMAWMAAQALEDFGTSHPMLFADAYNAQCELSELFNDEDFKLRMPQRIGDVA
;
A
#
# COMPACT_ATOMS: atom_id res chain seq x y z
N MET A 1 -14.72 -20.25 15.82
CA MET A 1 -13.95 -19.60 14.76
C MET A 1 -12.77 -20.50 14.51
N GLU A 2 -12.88 -21.34 13.49
CA GLU A 2 -11.80 -22.25 13.11
C GLU A 2 -10.63 -21.42 12.60
N ALA A 3 -9.47 -21.68 13.18
CA ALA A 3 -8.21 -21.18 12.68
C ALA A 3 -8.04 -21.64 11.22
N CYS A 4 -7.55 -20.74 10.36
CA CYS A 4 -6.95 -21.12 9.09
C CYS A 4 -5.77 -22.06 9.38
N SER A 5 -6.02 -23.36 9.49
CA SER A 5 -5.01 -24.38 9.73
C SER A 5 -4.85 -25.29 8.51
N GLU A 6 -3.62 -25.23 7.96
CA GLU A 6 -2.98 -26.15 6.99
C GLU A 6 -3.49 -26.02 5.53
N SER A 7 -2.68 -25.84 4.48
CA SER A 7 -1.26 -26.15 4.24
C SER A 7 -0.73 -25.42 2.97
N PRO A 8 0.56 -25.52 2.61
CA PRO A 8 1.30 -24.59 1.74
C PRO A 8 1.15 -24.92 0.25
N MET A 9 0.51 -24.03 -0.51
CA MET A 9 0.65 -23.81 -1.97
C MET A 9 -0.26 -22.64 -2.30
N GLY A 10 0.17 -21.73 -3.18
CA GLY A 10 -0.54 -20.47 -3.48
C GLY A 10 -2.03 -20.72 -3.72
N LEU A 11 -2.86 -20.29 -2.76
CA LEU A 11 -4.30 -20.45 -2.83
C LEU A 11 -4.83 -19.42 -3.83
N THR A 12 -5.58 -19.90 -4.83
CA THR A 12 -6.41 -19.01 -5.65
C THR A 12 -7.61 -18.57 -4.79
N PRO A 13 -7.95 -17.28 -4.74
CA PRO A 13 -9.12 -16.83 -4.01
C PRO A 13 -10.40 -17.52 -4.51
N ASP A 14 -11.18 -18.07 -3.58
CA ASP A 14 -12.51 -18.63 -3.86
C ASP A 14 -13.61 -17.55 -3.89
N THR A 15 -13.27 -16.32 -3.49
CA THR A 15 -14.16 -15.15 -3.48
C THR A 15 -13.75 -14.12 -4.53
N GLU A 16 -14.67 -13.21 -4.82
CA GLU A 16 -14.43 -12.07 -5.70
C GLU A 16 -13.60 -11.02 -4.96
N LEU A 17 -12.41 -10.73 -5.48
CA LEU A 17 -11.54 -9.69 -4.96
C LEU A 17 -11.60 -8.40 -5.76
N HIS A 18 -11.69 -7.27 -5.07
CA HIS A 18 -11.70 -5.91 -5.58
C HIS A 18 -10.29 -5.32 -5.66
N ARG A 19 -9.98 -4.60 -6.74
CA ARG A 19 -8.83 -3.67 -6.80
C ARG A 19 -9.09 -2.49 -7.73
N ALA A 20 -8.35 -1.40 -7.57
CA ALA A 20 -8.35 -0.31 -8.56
C ALA A 20 -7.54 -0.70 -9.80
N LEU A 21 -8.08 -0.51 -11.01
CA LEU A 21 -7.45 -0.87 -12.28
C LEU A 21 -6.63 0.30 -12.82
N CYS A 22 -5.36 0.37 -12.42
CA CYS A 22 -4.39 1.29 -13.01
C CYS A 22 -3.17 0.51 -13.53
N PRO A 23 -2.50 0.98 -14.61
CA PRO A 23 -1.24 0.41 -15.05
C PRO A 23 -0.26 0.39 -13.89
N LEU A 24 0.58 -0.61 -13.77
CA LEU A 24 1.56 -0.69 -12.69
C LEU A 24 2.71 0.28 -12.98
N ASN A 25 3.13 1.09 -12.01
CA ASN A 25 4.33 1.90 -12.11
C ASN A 25 5.52 1.15 -11.52
N TRP A 26 6.33 0.52 -12.36
CA TRP A 26 7.58 -0.13 -11.91
C TRP A 26 8.78 0.81 -11.92
N THR A 27 8.63 2.04 -12.40
CA THR A 27 9.75 2.94 -12.60
C THR A 27 10.08 3.72 -11.33
N ARG A 28 11.35 3.64 -10.88
CA ARG A 28 11.90 4.47 -9.78
C ARG A 28 12.12 5.92 -10.22
N GLY A 29 11.10 6.57 -10.79
CA GLY A 29 11.16 8.01 -11.04
C GLY A 29 11.28 8.78 -9.71
N PRO A 30 11.89 9.97 -9.68
CA PRO A 30 11.88 10.83 -8.50
C PRO A 30 10.44 11.08 -8.02
N SER A 31 10.18 10.88 -6.72
CA SER A 31 8.83 10.98 -6.11
C SER A 31 7.77 10.06 -6.73
N GLN A 32 8.19 9.03 -7.50
CA GLN A 32 7.30 8.03 -8.09
C GLN A 32 7.48 6.69 -7.40
N PRO A 33 6.54 6.27 -6.54
CA PRO A 33 6.56 4.96 -6.00
C PRO A 33 6.44 3.87 -7.04
N VAL A 34 7.16 2.81 -6.73
CA VAL A 34 7.15 1.58 -7.47
C VAL A 34 6.08 0.66 -6.88
N ASP A 35 5.25 0.10 -7.74
CA ASP A 35 4.51 -1.11 -7.42
C ASP A 35 5.52 -2.19 -7.00
N GLY A 36 5.41 -2.74 -5.79
CA GLY A 36 6.21 -3.90 -5.38
C GLY A 36 7.72 -3.69 -5.08
N PRO A 37 8.38 -4.76 -4.58
CA PRO A 37 9.73 -4.71 -4.02
C PRO A 37 10.81 -4.83 -5.10
N ILE A 38 11.13 -3.75 -5.82
CA ILE A 38 12.07 -3.85 -6.94
C ILE A 38 13.55 -3.68 -6.57
N THR A 39 14.40 -4.41 -7.27
CA THR A 39 15.86 -4.25 -7.30
C THR A 39 16.33 -3.85 -8.69
N ARG A 40 17.44 -3.12 -8.76
CA ARG A 40 18.14 -2.81 -10.01
C ARG A 40 19.27 -3.80 -10.19
N LYS A 41 19.38 -4.40 -11.38
CA LYS A 41 20.50 -5.25 -11.77
C LYS A 41 21.08 -4.74 -13.09
N ASN A 42 22.40 -4.83 -13.24
CA ASN A 42 23.06 -4.58 -14.51
C ASN A 42 23.10 -5.89 -15.30
N VAL A 43 22.42 -5.92 -16.44
CA VAL A 43 22.41 -7.03 -17.38
C VAL A 43 22.89 -6.49 -18.73
N ASP A 44 24.00 -7.02 -19.24
CA ASP A 44 24.59 -6.62 -20.53
C ASP A 44 24.81 -5.10 -20.70
N GLY A 45 25.15 -4.41 -19.60
CA GLY A 45 25.38 -2.96 -19.60
C GLY A 45 24.10 -2.11 -19.53
N CYS A 46 22.93 -2.73 -19.47
CA CYS A 46 21.65 -2.07 -19.23
C CYS A 46 21.19 -2.27 -17.78
N GLN A 47 20.64 -1.23 -17.18
CA GLN A 47 19.95 -1.36 -15.90
C GLN A 47 18.55 -1.94 -16.13
N VAL A 48 18.30 -3.11 -15.54
CA VAL A 48 17.02 -3.82 -15.59
C VAL A 48 16.44 -3.90 -14.18
N LEU A 49 15.12 -3.80 -14.08
CA LEU A 49 14.38 -3.84 -12.82
C LEU A 49 13.86 -5.26 -12.58
N TYR A 50 14.08 -5.79 -11.39
CA TYR A 50 13.61 -7.11 -10.96
C TYR A 50 12.72 -6.99 -9.74
N VAL A 51 11.57 -7.65 -9.77
CA VAL A 51 10.69 -7.84 -8.62
C VAL A 51 11.26 -8.95 -7.75
N ARG A 52 11.47 -8.68 -6.46
CA ARG A 52 11.91 -9.71 -5.51
C ARG A 52 10.80 -10.75 -5.30
N ALA A 53 11.22 -12.01 -5.14
CA ALA A 53 10.32 -13.06 -4.71
C ALA A 53 9.76 -12.75 -3.31
N GLY A 54 8.45 -12.93 -3.12
CA GLY A 54 7.80 -12.86 -1.82
C GLY A 54 7.91 -14.19 -1.06
N SER A 55 7.85 -14.12 0.28
CA SER A 55 7.95 -15.28 1.16
C SER A 55 6.71 -16.19 1.13
N GLY A 56 5.58 -15.68 0.64
CA GLY A 56 4.26 -16.32 0.76
C GLY A 56 3.69 -16.29 2.17
N GLN A 57 4.34 -15.60 3.11
CA GLN A 57 3.83 -15.41 4.46
C GLN A 57 2.89 -14.19 4.48
N PRO A 58 1.73 -14.28 5.18
CA PRO A 58 0.82 -13.16 5.37
C PRO A 58 1.53 -11.91 5.86
N LYS A 59 1.12 -10.74 5.37
CA LYS A 59 1.61 -9.40 5.76
C LYS A 59 3.08 -9.11 5.46
N THR A 60 3.81 -10.07 4.91
CA THR A 60 5.26 -9.96 4.64
C THR A 60 5.62 -10.28 3.19
N SER A 61 4.61 -10.53 2.35
CA SER A 61 4.78 -10.79 0.92
C SER A 61 4.33 -9.56 0.13
N PRO A 62 5.24 -8.60 -0.08
CA PRO A 62 4.92 -7.37 -0.78
C PRO A 62 4.39 -7.65 -2.19
N GLY A 63 3.22 -7.11 -2.51
CA GLY A 63 2.52 -7.40 -3.76
C GLY A 63 1.46 -6.36 -4.08
N ILE A 64 0.72 -6.63 -5.15
CA ILE A 64 -0.45 -5.84 -5.53
C ILE A 64 -1.59 -6.18 -4.57
N SER A 65 -2.14 -5.18 -3.91
CA SER A 65 -3.29 -5.34 -3.01
C SER A 65 -4.60 -5.61 -3.74
N PHE A 66 -5.34 -6.56 -3.21
CA PHE A 66 -6.71 -6.92 -3.56
C PHE A 66 -7.51 -7.08 -2.27
N PHE A 67 -8.81 -6.87 -2.33
CA PHE A 67 -9.64 -6.92 -1.13
C PHE A 67 -10.93 -7.68 -1.34
N ASP A 68 -11.28 -8.51 -0.36
CA ASP A 68 -12.59 -9.13 -0.23
C ASP A 68 -13.39 -8.30 0.79
N PHE A 69 -14.25 -7.39 0.32
CA PHE A 69 -14.99 -6.49 1.22
C PHE A 69 -16.28 -7.13 1.72
N TYR A 70 -16.63 -6.82 2.96
CA TYR A 70 -17.99 -7.06 3.44
C TYR A 70 -18.97 -6.18 2.67
N SER A 71 -20.08 -6.78 2.24
CA SER A 71 -21.07 -6.12 1.38
C SER A 71 -21.64 -4.84 2.00
N ASN A 72 -21.73 -4.77 3.32
CA ASN A 72 -22.21 -3.60 4.06
C ASN A 72 -21.17 -2.47 4.19
N ALA A 73 -19.89 -2.74 3.94
CA ALA A 73 -18.80 -1.76 4.00
C ALA A 73 -18.32 -1.31 2.60
N SER A 74 -18.91 -1.85 1.53
CA SER A 74 -18.41 -1.68 0.16
C SER A 74 -18.21 -0.21 -0.23
N LYS A 75 -19.20 0.67 0.04
CA LYS A 75 -19.09 2.11 -0.29
C LYS A 75 -17.92 2.78 0.44
N GLN A 76 -17.75 2.47 1.72
CA GLN A 76 -16.70 3.03 2.56
C GLN A 76 -15.33 2.59 2.06
N VAL A 77 -15.16 1.32 1.73
CA VAL A 77 -13.84 0.88 1.25
C VAL A 77 -13.54 1.39 -0.16
N HIS A 78 -14.54 1.55 -1.03
CA HIS A 78 -14.35 2.20 -2.32
C HIS A 78 -13.99 3.69 -2.18
N ALA A 79 -14.63 4.43 -1.28
CA ALA A 79 -14.25 5.81 -0.98
C ALA A 79 -12.80 5.89 -0.47
N TYR A 80 -12.44 4.97 0.42
CA TYR A 80 -11.08 4.84 0.95
C TYR A 80 -10.03 4.47 -0.12
N LEU A 81 -10.39 3.65 -1.10
CA LEU A 81 -9.54 3.34 -2.26
C LEU A 81 -9.45 4.49 -3.29
N GLY A 82 -10.15 5.60 -3.07
CA GLY A 82 -10.13 6.76 -3.97
C GLY A 82 -10.92 6.55 -5.27
N VAL A 83 -12.01 5.77 -5.23
CA VAL A 83 -12.79 5.38 -6.42
C VAL A 83 -13.38 6.55 -7.19
N ASP A 84 -13.52 7.73 -6.58
CA ASP A 84 -13.88 8.98 -7.27
C ASP A 84 -12.91 9.33 -8.42
N LYS A 85 -11.72 8.72 -8.46
CA LYS A 85 -10.69 8.94 -9.48
C LYS A 85 -10.27 7.68 -10.23
N HIS A 86 -10.73 6.49 -9.83
CA HIS A 86 -10.21 5.20 -10.33
C HIS A 86 -11.32 4.18 -10.58
N THR A 87 -11.21 3.42 -11.68
CA THR A 87 -12.10 2.29 -11.96
C THR A 87 -11.74 1.12 -11.05
N CYS A 88 -12.66 0.68 -10.20
CA CYS A 88 -12.51 -0.59 -9.50
C CYS A 88 -12.84 -1.75 -10.46
N GLY A 89 -12.06 -2.82 -10.39
CA GLY A 89 -12.32 -4.07 -11.08
C GLY A 89 -12.35 -5.22 -10.08
N THR A 90 -13.10 -6.25 -10.43
CA THR A 90 -13.26 -7.43 -9.59
C THR A 90 -12.78 -8.69 -10.29
N THR A 91 -12.06 -9.51 -9.54
CA THR A 91 -11.53 -10.79 -10.03
C THR A 91 -12.66 -11.80 -10.21
N THR A 92 -12.56 -12.63 -11.25
CA THR A 92 -13.42 -13.82 -11.30
C THR A 92 -12.87 -14.86 -10.32
N PRO A 93 -13.68 -15.43 -9.40
CA PRO A 93 -13.20 -16.48 -8.50
C PRO A 93 -12.53 -17.61 -9.27
N LYS A 94 -11.45 -18.17 -8.71
CA LYS A 94 -10.67 -19.26 -9.34
C LYS A 94 -10.09 -18.93 -10.72
N THR A 95 -9.85 -17.65 -11.03
CA THR A 95 -9.08 -17.25 -12.22
C THR A 95 -7.70 -17.90 -12.18
N SER A 96 -7.30 -18.55 -13.27
CA SER A 96 -5.95 -19.10 -13.40
C SER A 96 -4.91 -17.99 -13.28
N ILE A 97 -4.01 -18.15 -12.32
CA ILE A 97 -2.92 -17.22 -12.08
C ILE A 97 -1.74 -17.62 -12.99
N PRO A 98 -1.11 -16.68 -13.72
CA PRO A 98 0.09 -16.94 -14.51
C PRO A 98 1.22 -17.54 -13.67
N ASP A 99 2.03 -18.39 -14.30
CA ASP A 99 3.18 -19.02 -13.65
C ASP A 99 4.13 -17.97 -13.05
N GLY A 100 4.62 -18.25 -11.84
CA GLY A 100 5.49 -17.34 -11.08
C GLY A 100 4.74 -16.26 -10.29
N LEU A 101 3.42 -16.11 -10.41
CA LEU A 101 2.60 -15.24 -9.55
C LEU A 101 1.77 -16.06 -8.57
N ARG A 102 1.55 -15.52 -7.36
CA ARG A 102 0.72 -16.16 -6.32
C ARG A 102 -0.04 -15.13 -5.49
N PHE A 103 -1.18 -15.55 -4.94
CA PHE A 103 -1.87 -14.82 -3.90
C PHE A 103 -1.45 -15.29 -2.50
N VAL A 104 -1.41 -14.36 -1.56
CA VAL A 104 -1.41 -14.62 -0.13
C VAL A 104 -2.58 -13.88 0.52
N CYS A 105 -3.21 -14.51 1.52
CA CYS A 105 -4.20 -13.86 2.38
C CYS A 105 -3.45 -13.16 3.51
N ASP A 106 -3.50 -11.84 3.55
CA ASP A 106 -2.88 -11.03 4.60
C ASP A 106 -3.76 -10.94 5.85
N GLY A 107 -5.04 -11.28 5.71
CA GLY A 107 -6.01 -11.39 6.79
C GLY A 107 -6.95 -10.19 6.89
N PRO A 108 -7.73 -10.11 7.99
CA PRO A 108 -8.72 -9.07 8.17
C PRO A 108 -8.14 -7.65 8.14
N THR A 109 -8.89 -6.73 7.55
CA THR A 109 -8.59 -5.30 7.48
C THR A 109 -9.73 -4.52 8.10
N ALA A 110 -9.39 -3.60 9.01
CA ALA A 110 -10.31 -2.65 9.59
C ALA A 110 -10.17 -1.28 8.93
N LEU A 111 -11.18 -0.42 9.02
CA LEU A 111 -11.04 1.01 8.69
C LEU A 111 -11.51 1.86 9.87
N PRO A 112 -10.90 3.03 10.11
CA PRO A 112 -11.45 4.01 11.02
C PRO A 112 -12.68 4.64 10.37
N VAL A 113 -13.84 4.52 11.01
CA VAL A 113 -15.09 5.12 10.55
C VAL A 113 -15.70 5.97 11.65
N ILE A 114 -16.20 7.15 11.27
CA ILE A 114 -16.90 8.08 12.13
C ILE A 114 -18.32 7.54 12.32
N SER A 115 -18.65 7.20 13.57
CA SER A 115 -20.00 6.76 13.92
C SER A 115 -20.98 7.92 14.08
N GLU A 116 -22.28 7.62 14.21
CA GLU A 116 -23.39 8.60 14.21
C GLU A 116 -23.30 9.58 15.39
N ASP A 117 -22.66 9.14 16.48
CA ASP A 117 -22.37 9.95 17.67
C ASP A 117 -21.11 10.82 17.52
N GLY A 118 -20.43 10.76 16.37
CA GLY A 118 -19.20 11.49 16.07
C GLY A 118 -17.93 10.81 16.57
N GLU A 119 -18.00 9.62 17.17
CA GLU A 119 -16.80 8.88 17.60
C GLU A 119 -16.20 8.07 16.45
N THR A 120 -14.88 8.14 16.28
CA THR A 120 -14.14 7.28 15.34
C THR A 120 -13.95 5.89 15.94
N ARG A 121 -14.44 4.86 15.24
CA ARG A 121 -14.32 3.45 15.63
C ARG A 121 -13.65 2.66 14.52
N LYS A 122 -12.87 1.65 14.90
CA LYS A 122 -12.28 0.70 13.94
C LYS A 122 -13.26 -0.44 13.69
N ILE A 123 -13.69 -0.57 12.44
CA ILE A 123 -14.62 -1.62 12.02
C ILE A 123 -13.92 -2.47 10.98
N GLU A 124 -13.97 -3.80 11.16
CA GLU A 124 -13.51 -4.75 10.16
C GLU A 124 -14.37 -4.64 8.89
N VAL A 125 -13.74 -4.38 7.75
CA VAL A 125 -14.43 -4.10 6.48
C VAL A 125 -14.23 -5.20 5.44
N GLY A 126 -13.38 -6.18 5.73
CA GLY A 126 -13.04 -7.23 4.78
C GLY A 126 -11.69 -7.86 5.03
N VAL A 127 -11.19 -8.58 4.03
CA VAL A 127 -9.92 -9.31 4.07
C VAL A 127 -8.99 -8.80 2.98
N LEU A 128 -7.73 -8.50 3.33
CA LEU A 128 -6.69 -8.10 2.40
C LEU A 128 -6.00 -9.33 1.82
N TRP A 129 -5.75 -9.27 0.52
CA TRP A 129 -4.98 -10.24 -0.24
C TRP A 129 -3.89 -9.52 -1.04
N SER A 130 -2.75 -10.17 -1.21
CA SER A 130 -1.65 -9.64 -2.02
C SER A 130 -1.27 -10.59 -3.13
N LEU A 131 -1.26 -10.11 -4.38
CA LEU A 131 -0.69 -10.80 -5.53
C LEU A 131 0.80 -10.46 -5.62
N TYR A 132 1.67 -11.45 -5.48
CA TYR A 132 3.11 -11.26 -5.41
C TYR A 132 3.86 -12.19 -6.38
N ALA A 133 5.13 -11.87 -6.64
CA ALA A 133 6.02 -12.71 -7.44
C ALA A 133 6.55 -13.85 -6.55
N ALA A 134 6.29 -15.10 -6.91
CA ALA A 134 6.76 -16.27 -6.15
C ALA A 134 8.24 -16.58 -6.38
N GLU A 135 8.82 -16.01 -7.44
CA GLU A 135 10.22 -16.10 -7.80
C GLU A 135 10.70 -14.73 -8.28
N GLU A 136 12.02 -14.57 -8.34
CA GLU A 136 12.59 -13.34 -8.88
C GLU A 136 12.31 -13.25 -10.38
N MET A 137 11.76 -12.13 -10.83
CA MET A 137 11.43 -11.92 -12.24
C MET A 137 11.61 -10.46 -12.64
N GLU A 138 11.78 -10.20 -13.94
CA GLU A 138 11.87 -8.84 -14.45
C GLU A 138 10.54 -8.10 -14.21
N ALA A 139 10.60 -6.82 -13.86
CA ALA A 139 9.39 -6.03 -13.65
C ALA A 139 8.52 -5.93 -14.92
N ALA A 140 9.15 -5.89 -16.09
CA ALA A 140 8.43 -5.93 -17.37
C ALA A 140 7.72 -7.29 -17.60
N GLU A 141 8.32 -8.39 -17.14
CA GLU A 141 7.68 -9.71 -17.19
C GLU A 141 6.50 -9.77 -16.21
N PHE A 142 6.69 -9.27 -14.98
CA PHE A 142 5.60 -9.18 -13.99
C PHE A 142 4.44 -8.35 -14.54
N GLU A 143 4.72 -7.18 -15.12
CA GLU A 143 3.71 -6.30 -15.71
C GLU A 143 2.94 -6.99 -16.82
N LYS A 144 3.65 -7.72 -17.69
CA LYS A 144 3.03 -8.50 -18.77
C LYS A 144 2.09 -9.57 -18.20
N LYS A 145 2.55 -10.37 -17.23
CA LYS A 145 1.73 -11.41 -16.57
C LYS A 145 0.53 -10.81 -15.86
N TYR A 146 0.69 -9.66 -15.21
CA TYR A 146 -0.42 -8.96 -14.59
C TYR A 146 -1.41 -8.42 -15.65
N ALA A 147 -0.92 -7.90 -16.77
CA ALA A 147 -1.77 -7.45 -17.88
C ALA A 147 -2.55 -8.61 -18.52
N GLU A 148 -2.05 -9.84 -18.46
CA GLU A 148 -2.80 -11.04 -18.87
C GLU A 148 -4.00 -11.34 -17.94
N LEU A 149 -3.92 -10.94 -16.66
CA LEU A 149 -5.03 -11.05 -15.70
C LEU A 149 -6.08 -9.96 -15.89
N CYS A 150 -5.68 -8.74 -16.25
CA CYS A 150 -6.60 -7.58 -16.32
C CYS A 150 -7.87 -7.80 -17.15
N PRO A 151 -7.84 -8.43 -18.35
CA PRO A 151 -9.04 -8.71 -19.13
C PRO A 151 -10.04 -9.68 -18.46
N THR A 152 -9.60 -10.44 -17.46
CA THR A 152 -10.46 -11.36 -16.70
C THR A 152 -11.25 -10.65 -15.60
N PHE A 153 -10.93 -9.39 -15.34
CA PHE A 153 -11.60 -8.60 -14.32
C PHE A 153 -12.89 -8.00 -14.88
N ALA A 154 -13.99 -8.20 -14.17
CA ALA A 154 -15.21 -7.45 -14.43
C ALA A 154 -15.01 -6.02 -13.94
N THR A 155 -15.55 -5.03 -14.66
CA THR A 155 -15.68 -3.69 -14.08
C THR A 155 -16.53 -3.81 -12.83
N CYS A 156 -16.03 -3.29 -11.71
CA CYS A 156 -16.81 -3.21 -10.48
C CYS A 156 -17.94 -2.21 -10.73
N GLU A 157 -19.13 -2.73 -11.00
CA GLU A 157 -20.34 -1.96 -10.79
C GLU A 157 -20.53 -1.92 -9.28
N LEU A 158 -20.15 -0.79 -8.65
CA LEU A 158 -20.42 -0.51 -7.23
C LEU A 158 -21.76 -1.15 -6.84
N PRO A 159 -21.80 -2.19 -5.99
CA PRO A 159 -23.00 -2.99 -5.86
C PRO A 159 -24.18 -2.14 -5.36
N LYS A 160 -25.31 -2.28 -6.05
CA LYS A 160 -26.66 -2.02 -5.53
C LYS A 160 -26.85 -2.83 -4.24
N GLY A 161 -26.47 -2.27 -3.10
CA GLY A 161 -26.61 -2.91 -1.79
C GLY A 161 -26.24 -1.90 -0.70
N GLY A 162 -27.12 -1.74 0.28
CA GLY A 162 -27.04 -0.71 1.31
C GLY A 162 -28.20 0.28 1.31
N ALA A 163 -29.36 -0.07 0.74
CA ALA A 163 -30.59 0.68 1.01
C ALA A 163 -30.97 0.66 2.50
N GLU A 164 -30.38 -0.26 3.27
CA GLU A 164 -30.60 -0.42 4.70
C GLU A 164 -29.27 -0.68 5.41
N GLN A 165 -28.45 0.34 5.67
CA GLN A 165 -27.52 0.39 6.82
C GLN A 165 -26.75 1.71 6.90
N GLN A 166 -26.35 2.05 8.14
CA GLN A 166 -26.10 3.38 8.68
C GLN A 166 -25.03 4.21 7.93
N PRO A 167 -25.23 5.54 7.81
CA PRO A 167 -24.27 6.45 7.21
C PRO A 167 -23.11 6.67 8.19
N PHE A 168 -22.02 5.95 8.00
CA PHE A 168 -20.75 6.23 8.65
C PHE A 168 -19.71 6.61 7.59
N GLU A 169 -18.99 7.70 7.84
CA GLU A 169 -17.95 8.23 6.97
C GLU A 169 -16.60 7.62 7.36
N VAL A 170 -15.69 7.39 6.40
CA VAL A 170 -14.33 6.97 6.73
C VAL A 170 -13.58 8.16 7.31
N ASP A 171 -13.01 8.01 8.50
CA ASP A 171 -12.18 9.04 9.11
C ASP A 171 -10.80 9.04 8.46
N LEU A 172 -10.67 9.81 7.38
CA LEU A 172 -9.39 10.01 6.69
C LEU A 172 -8.39 10.83 7.53
N ASP A 173 -8.85 11.49 8.60
CA ASP A 173 -8.02 12.31 9.49
C ASP A 173 -7.55 11.55 10.74
N TYR A 174 -8.05 10.32 10.96
CA TYR A 174 -7.56 9.45 12.04
C TYR A 174 -6.04 9.28 11.93
N LEU A 175 -5.34 9.32 13.06
CA LEU A 175 -3.89 9.16 13.12
C LEU A 175 -3.52 8.00 14.06
N PRO A 176 -2.58 7.11 13.66
CA PRO A 176 -2.13 6.00 14.50
C PRO A 176 -1.63 6.45 15.88
N GLY A 177 -1.62 5.58 16.88
CA GLY A 177 -1.08 5.84 18.22
C GLY A 177 0.41 6.20 18.20
N ASP A 178 1.19 5.45 17.44
CA ASP A 178 2.64 5.63 17.33
C ASP A 178 3.02 6.93 16.60
N ARG A 179 3.90 7.70 17.21
CA ARG A 179 4.28 9.04 16.75
C ARG A 179 5.01 9.04 15.41
N LEU A 180 5.92 8.09 15.15
CA LEU A 180 6.69 8.07 13.89
C LEU A 180 5.79 7.65 12.73
N THR A 181 4.87 6.71 12.99
CA THR A 181 3.86 6.26 12.04
C THR A 181 2.89 7.39 11.70
N ARG A 182 2.50 8.25 12.67
CA ARG A 182 1.71 9.47 12.37
C ARG A 182 2.37 10.34 11.31
N VAL A 183 3.68 10.58 11.44
CA VAL A 183 4.40 11.46 10.50
C VAL A 183 4.55 10.78 9.14
N ALA A 184 4.76 9.47 9.09
CA ALA A 184 4.71 8.71 7.84
C ALA A 184 3.34 8.81 7.15
N VAL A 185 2.25 8.66 7.90
CA VAL A 185 0.87 8.81 7.40
C VAL A 185 0.63 10.20 6.82
N LEU A 186 0.97 11.27 7.56
CA LEU A 186 0.81 12.65 7.09
C LEU A 186 1.62 12.92 5.82
N ALA A 187 2.85 12.41 5.76
CA ALA A 187 3.70 12.52 4.59
C ALA A 187 3.10 11.81 3.39
N LEU A 188 2.57 10.60 3.58
CA LEU A 188 1.93 9.82 2.52
C LEU A 188 0.65 10.50 1.99
N ASP A 189 -0.17 11.11 2.86
CA ASP A 189 -1.33 11.87 2.40
C ASP A 189 -0.92 13.07 1.55
N GLU A 190 0.09 13.81 1.98
CA GLU A 190 0.60 14.97 1.24
C GLU A 190 1.21 14.55 -0.10
N LEU A 191 1.92 13.42 -0.14
CA LEU A 191 2.39 12.81 -1.39
C LEU A 191 1.21 12.46 -2.30
N GLY A 192 0.14 11.89 -1.74
CA GLY A 192 -1.08 11.56 -2.46
C GLY A 192 -1.78 12.79 -3.06
N ASP A 193 -1.80 13.91 -2.34
CA ASP A 193 -2.41 15.16 -2.81
C ASP A 193 -1.60 15.88 -3.87
N LYS A 194 -0.27 15.87 -3.74
CA LYS A 194 0.61 16.63 -4.64
C LYS A 194 0.97 15.87 -5.92
N THR A 195 0.98 14.54 -5.88
CA THR A 195 1.41 13.75 -7.03
C THR A 195 0.38 13.80 -8.17
N ASN A 196 0.85 13.92 -9.41
CA ASN A 196 0.04 13.77 -10.62
C ASN A 196 0.02 12.32 -11.13
N ASN A 197 0.84 11.43 -10.56
CA ASN A 197 0.88 10.02 -10.93
C ASN A 197 -0.26 9.26 -10.20
N PRO A 198 -1.16 8.60 -10.95
CA PRO A 198 -2.32 7.93 -10.36
C PRO A 198 -1.95 6.77 -9.42
N ASN A 199 -0.86 6.04 -9.67
CA ASN A 199 -0.42 4.94 -8.82
C ASN A 199 0.19 5.45 -7.53
N THR A 200 1.02 6.49 -7.62
CA THR A 200 1.57 7.16 -6.44
C THR A 200 0.48 7.64 -5.51
N ARG A 201 -0.54 8.28 -6.09
CA ARG A 201 -1.70 8.74 -5.32
C ARG A 201 -2.40 7.57 -4.65
N MET A 202 -2.71 6.52 -5.41
CA MET A 202 -3.41 5.35 -4.92
C MET A 202 -2.66 4.65 -3.79
N PHE A 203 -1.39 4.28 -3.99
CA PHE A 203 -0.64 3.56 -2.97
C PHE A 203 -0.35 4.40 -1.75
N ALA A 204 -0.06 5.69 -1.90
CA ALA A 204 0.17 6.55 -0.75
C ALA A 204 -1.08 6.60 0.14
N ARG A 205 -2.28 6.71 -0.47
CA ARG A 205 -3.56 6.65 0.25
C ARG A 205 -3.84 5.27 0.85
N ILE A 206 -3.59 4.18 0.12
CA ILE A 206 -3.78 2.81 0.63
C ILE A 206 -2.86 2.54 1.82
N TYR A 207 -1.58 2.90 1.74
CA TYR A 207 -0.61 2.70 2.81
C TYR A 207 -0.88 3.59 4.02
N ALA A 208 -1.11 4.89 3.81
CA ALA A 208 -1.46 5.81 4.89
C ALA A 208 -2.73 5.33 5.61
N GLY A 209 -3.72 4.95 4.83
CA GLY A 209 -4.92 4.36 5.37
C GLY A 209 -4.67 3.02 6.07
N HIS A 210 -3.81 2.14 5.55
CA HIS A 210 -3.57 0.84 6.17
C HIS A 210 -2.90 1.03 7.54
N MET A 211 -1.96 1.97 7.64
CA MET A 211 -1.38 2.36 8.92
C MET A 211 -2.44 2.85 9.91
N ARG A 212 -3.38 3.70 9.47
CA ARG A 212 -4.52 4.16 10.27
C ARG A 212 -5.41 3.01 10.73
N ALA A 213 -5.80 2.17 9.78
CA ALA A 213 -6.64 1.01 9.95
C ALA A 213 -6.18 0.10 11.09
N VAL A 214 -4.90 -0.29 11.07
CA VAL A 214 -4.38 -1.28 12.01
C VAL A 214 -3.77 -0.68 13.28
N ASP A 215 -3.78 0.65 13.42
CA ASP A 215 -2.99 1.35 14.45
C ASP A 215 -1.51 0.99 14.37
N MET A 216 -0.95 1.01 13.17
CA MET A 216 0.36 0.43 12.93
C MET A 216 1.43 1.06 13.82
N ASP A 217 2.19 0.20 14.51
CA ASP A 217 3.42 0.61 15.17
C ASP A 217 4.54 0.76 14.14
N PHE A 218 5.48 1.68 14.38
CA PHE A 218 6.53 1.98 13.41
C PHE A 218 7.40 0.76 13.08
N GLY A 219 7.68 -0.08 14.08
CA GLY A 219 8.45 -1.32 13.90
C GLY A 219 7.79 -2.33 12.95
N ASP A 220 6.45 -2.36 12.90
CA ASP A 220 5.71 -3.20 11.95
C ASP A 220 5.73 -2.59 10.54
N MET A 221 5.67 -1.25 10.45
CA MET A 221 5.84 -0.54 9.18
C MET A 221 7.21 -0.84 8.55
N LEU A 222 8.29 -0.82 9.35
CA LEU A 222 9.65 -1.14 8.93
C LEU A 222 9.79 -2.55 8.34
N GLN A 223 9.00 -3.51 8.84
CA GLN A 223 8.99 -4.88 8.31
C GLN A 223 8.24 -4.98 6.97
N HIS A 224 7.37 -4.01 6.65
CA HIS A 224 6.64 -3.96 5.39
C HIS A 224 7.38 -3.09 4.35
N LEU A 225 8.42 -3.66 3.73
CA LEU A 225 9.37 -2.93 2.87
C LEU A 225 8.77 -1.95 1.83
N PRO A 226 7.71 -2.26 1.05
CA PRO A 226 7.13 -1.28 0.12
C PRO A 226 6.49 -0.08 0.79
N MET A 227 5.92 -0.30 1.98
CA MET A 227 5.24 0.72 2.76
C MET A 227 6.28 1.58 3.46
N ALA A 228 7.26 0.96 4.11
CA ALA A 228 8.46 1.62 4.62
C ALA A 228 9.12 2.49 3.54
N TRP A 229 9.31 1.95 2.34
CA TRP A 229 9.96 2.67 1.24
C TRP A 229 9.13 3.86 0.74
N MET A 230 7.82 3.68 0.55
CA MET A 230 6.96 4.79 0.14
C MET A 230 6.85 5.86 1.22
N ALA A 231 6.77 5.46 2.49
CA ALA A 231 6.82 6.38 3.62
C ALA A 231 8.14 7.16 3.62
N ALA A 232 9.28 6.50 3.37
CA ALA A 232 10.57 7.16 3.30
C ALA A 232 10.64 8.23 2.19
N GLN A 233 10.09 7.92 1.00
CA GLN A 233 10.00 8.87 -0.11
C GLN A 233 9.06 10.04 0.21
N ALA A 234 7.92 9.75 0.84
CA ALA A 234 6.97 10.78 1.24
C ALA A 234 7.57 11.70 2.30
N LEU A 235 8.30 11.13 3.26
CA LEU A 235 8.97 11.85 4.35
C LEU A 235 10.07 12.79 3.82
N GLU A 236 10.76 12.43 2.74
CA GLU A 236 11.73 13.31 2.07
C GLU A 236 11.07 14.61 1.57
N ASP A 237 9.95 14.49 0.85
CA ASP A 237 9.22 15.64 0.34
C ASP A 237 8.51 16.43 1.46
N PHE A 238 8.05 15.73 2.51
CA PHE A 238 7.32 16.29 3.65
C PHE A 238 8.21 17.06 4.63
N GLY A 239 9.37 16.51 4.97
CA GLY A 239 10.30 17.12 5.93
C GLY A 239 10.75 18.51 5.50
N THR A 240 10.93 18.74 4.20
CA THR A 240 11.28 20.08 3.68
C THR A 240 10.14 21.10 3.74
N SER A 241 8.89 20.63 3.82
CA SER A 241 7.68 21.46 3.76
C SER A 241 7.09 21.81 5.15
N HIS A 242 7.38 21.00 6.19
CA HIS A 242 6.80 21.15 7.54
C HIS A 242 7.85 21.27 8.65
N PRO A 243 8.32 22.48 8.98
CA PRO A 243 9.40 22.70 9.96
C PRO A 243 9.11 22.16 11.36
N MET A 244 7.83 22.14 11.78
CA MET A 244 7.41 21.68 13.11
C MET A 244 7.42 20.16 13.26
N LEU A 245 7.37 19.42 12.15
CA LEU A 245 7.41 17.96 12.10
C LEU A 245 8.76 17.43 11.58
N PHE A 246 9.70 18.34 11.27
CA PHE A 246 11.00 18.02 10.69
C PHE A 246 11.80 17.01 11.52
N ALA A 247 11.86 17.19 12.85
CA ALA A 247 12.63 16.31 13.72
C ALA A 247 12.10 14.87 13.70
N ASP A 248 10.79 14.71 13.58
CA ASP A 248 10.12 13.41 13.60
C ASP A 248 10.19 12.76 12.23
N ALA A 249 10.06 13.56 11.17
CA ALA A 249 10.27 13.12 9.80
C ALA A 249 11.72 12.69 9.56
N TYR A 250 12.68 13.42 10.14
CA TYR A 250 14.10 13.08 10.10
C TYR A 250 14.38 11.77 10.84
N ASN A 251 13.87 11.61 12.06
CA ASN A 251 14.04 10.37 12.83
C ASN A 251 13.43 9.15 12.11
N ALA A 252 12.20 9.29 11.60
CA ALA A 252 11.57 8.23 10.81
C ALA A 252 12.38 7.90 9.56
N GLN A 253 12.92 8.90 8.86
CA GLN A 253 13.78 8.66 7.70
C GLN A 253 15.11 8.00 8.07
N CYS A 254 15.72 8.36 9.21
CA CYS A 254 16.94 7.71 9.69
C CYS A 254 16.72 6.22 9.94
N GLU A 255 15.65 5.83 10.65
CA GLU A 255 15.34 4.42 10.89
C GLU A 255 15.01 3.68 9.58
N LEU A 256 14.35 4.35 8.63
CA LEU A 256 14.11 3.80 7.29
C LEU A 256 15.40 3.66 6.47
N SER A 257 16.36 4.57 6.62
CA SER A 257 17.64 4.52 5.91
C SER A 257 18.50 3.32 6.31
N GLU A 258 18.28 2.72 7.48
CA GLU A 258 18.94 1.46 7.85
C GLU A 258 18.44 0.27 7.00
N LEU A 259 17.28 0.39 6.36
CA LEU A 259 16.66 -0.67 5.53
C LEU A 259 17.00 -0.57 4.04
N PHE A 260 17.44 0.58 3.54
CA PHE A 260 17.78 0.75 2.12
C PHE A 260 19.11 1.48 1.94
N ASN A 261 19.83 1.22 0.84
CA ASN A 261 21.18 1.74 0.65
C ASN A 261 21.22 3.29 0.72
N ASP A 262 22.30 3.85 1.30
CA ASP A 262 22.53 5.30 1.52
C ASP A 262 22.31 6.21 0.31
N GLU A 263 22.37 5.69 -0.91
CA GLU A 263 22.13 6.48 -2.14
C GLU A 263 20.64 6.76 -2.42
N ASP A 264 19.73 6.08 -1.72
CA ASP A 264 18.27 6.20 -1.92
C ASP A 264 17.61 7.28 -1.02
N PHE A 265 18.32 7.97 -0.10
CA PHE A 265 17.73 8.97 0.84
C PHE A 265 18.55 10.25 0.99
N LYS A 266 17.91 11.43 0.94
CA LYS A 266 18.60 12.73 1.07
C LYS A 266 17.92 13.79 1.94
N LEU A 267 17.35 13.49 3.12
CA LEU A 267 17.25 14.55 4.14
C LEU A 267 18.54 14.64 4.93
N ARG A 268 19.14 15.83 4.93
CA ARG A 268 20.21 16.19 5.86
C ARG A 268 19.62 17.11 6.92
N MET A 269 19.95 16.89 8.19
CA MET A 269 19.67 17.90 9.23
C MET A 269 20.24 19.24 8.76
N PRO A 270 19.46 20.34 8.79
CA PRO A 270 20.02 21.66 8.56
C PRO A 270 21.15 21.85 9.57
N GLN A 271 22.37 22.07 9.08
CA GLN A 271 23.48 22.48 9.94
C GLN A 271 23.02 23.75 10.66
N ARG A 272 23.08 23.75 11.99
CA ARG A 272 22.87 24.97 12.76
C ARG A 272 23.83 26.01 12.19
N ILE A 273 23.28 27.08 11.60
CA ILE A 273 24.07 28.28 11.32
C ILE A 273 24.47 28.81 12.70
N GLY A 274 25.66 28.46 13.17
CA GLY A 274 26.00 28.68 14.57
C GLY A 274 27.42 28.37 15.01
N ASP A 275 28.20 27.55 14.31
CA ASP A 275 29.62 27.37 14.64
C ASP A 275 30.49 27.96 13.52
N VAL A 276 30.47 29.29 13.45
CA VAL A 276 31.59 30.05 12.89
C VAL A 276 32.63 30.14 14.02
N ALA A 277 33.85 29.72 13.71
CA ALA A 277 35.02 29.83 14.58
C ALA A 277 35.27 31.25 15.11
#